data_AF-K2AEV9-F1
#
_entry.id   AF-K2AEV9-F1
#
_cell.length_a   1.000
_cell.length_b   1.000
_cell.length_c   1.000
_cell.angle_alpha   90.00
_cell.angle_beta   90.00
_cell.angle_gamma   90.00
#
_symmetry.space_group_name_H-M   'P 1'
#
loop_
_entity.id
_entity.type
_entity.pdbx_description
1 polymer ?
#
loop_
_entity_poly.entity_id
_entity_poly.type
_entity_poly.pdbx_seq_one_letter_code
_entity_poly.pdbx_strand_id
1 'polypeptide(L)' 'MPVLLIAAGGTGGHMFPAQALAEAMIARGWRVKLSTDA' A
#
# COMPACT_ATOMS: atom_id res chain seq x y z
N MET A 1 8.09 -9.53 -11.88
CA MET A 1 8.05 -8.39 -10.93
C MET A 1 7.43 -8.86 -9.62
N PRO A 2 8.04 -8.55 -8.46
CA PRO A 2 7.51 -8.97 -7.16
C PRO A 2 6.17 -8.29 -6.85
N VAL A 3 5.37 -8.94 -6.00
CA VAL A 3 4.05 -8.46 -5.57
C VAL A 3 4.06 -8.19 -4.07
N LEU A 4 3.57 -7.02 -3.67
CA LEU A 4 3.34 -6.64 -2.28
C LEU A 4 1.85 -6.46 -2.04
N LEU A 5 1.30 -7.17 -1.06
CA LEU A 5 -0.03 -6.94 -0.52
C LEU A 5 0.09 -6.12 0.76
N ILE A 6 -0.56 -4.96 0.81
CA ILE A 6 -0.61 -4.09 1.98
C ILE A 6 -2.02 -4.17 2.55
N ALA A 7 -2.16 -4.57 3.80
CA ALA A 7 -3.40 -4.48 4.55
C ALA A 7 -3.31 -3.26 5.49
N ALA A 8 -4.27 -2.36 5.41
CA ALA A 8 -4.33 -1.15 6.24
C ALA A 8 -5.77 -0.87 6.68
N GLY A 9 -5.93 -0.23 7.83
CA GLY A 9 -7.24 0.25 8.26
C GLY A 9 -7.79 1.34 7.32
N GLY A 10 -9.11 1.45 7.17
CA GLY A 10 -9.74 2.39 6.21
C GLY A 10 -9.68 3.87 6.59
N THR A 11 -9.14 4.22 7.76
CA THR A 11 -9.01 5.62 8.21
C THR A 11 -7.72 6.27 7.72
N GLY A 12 -7.72 7.61 7.61
CA GLY A 12 -6.56 8.37 7.12
C GLY A 12 -5.25 8.05 7.85
N GLY A 13 -5.29 7.84 9.18
CA GLY A 13 -4.12 7.49 9.99
C GLY A 13 -3.39 6.22 9.54
N HIS A 14 -4.08 5.30 8.86
CA HIS A 14 -3.50 4.08 8.29
C HIS A 14 -3.30 4.19 6.77
N MET A 15 -4.22 4.85 6.07
CA MET A 15 -4.19 4.97 4.61
C MET A 15 -3.04 5.84 4.10
N PHE A 16 -2.71 6.95 4.76
CA PHE A 16 -1.59 7.80 4.35
C PHE A 16 -0.23 7.08 4.41
N PRO A 17 0.16 6.41 5.51
CA PRO A 17 1.40 5.64 5.52
C PRO A 17 1.36 4.44 4.56
N ALA A 18 0.21 3.77 4.39
CA ALA A 18 0.07 2.67 3.44
C ALA A 18 0.25 3.13 1.98
N GLN A 19 -0.28 4.30 1.63
CA GLN A 19 -0.10 4.93 0.33
C GLN A 19 1.36 5.33 0.11
N ALA A 20 2.01 5.98 1.09
CA ALA A 20 3.42 6.36 0.97
C ALA A 20 4.33 5.14 0.74
N LEU A 21 4.05 4.03 1.42
CA LEU A 21 4.74 2.76 1.18
C LEU A 21 4.46 2.22 -0.23
N ALA A 22 3.20 2.23 -0.67
CA ALA A 22 2.83 1.77 -2.00
C ALA A 22 3.55 2.55 -3.11
N GLU A 23 3.57 3.88 -3.04
CA GLU A 23 4.25 4.76 -3.98
C GLU A 23 5.76 4.47 -4.04
N ALA A 24 6.40 4.32 -2.89
CA ALA A 24 7.83 3.99 -2.81
C ALA A 24 8.16 2.62 -3.43
N MET A 25 7.26 1.64 -3.30
CA MET A 25 7.47 0.29 -3.84
C MET A 25 7.17 0.23 -5.35
N ILE A 26 6.15 0.95 -5.82
CA ILE A 26 5.87 1.12 -7.25
C ILE A 26 7.09 1.74 -7.95
N ALA A 27 7.69 2.78 -7.36
CA ALA A 27 8.92 3.40 -7.88
C ALA A 27 10.11 2.41 -7.97
N ARG A 28 10.12 1.37 -7.13
CA ARG A 28 11.10 0.27 -7.15
C ARG A 28 10.73 -0.85 -8.12
N GLY A 29 9.68 -0.71 -8.92
CA GLY A 29 9.23 -1.70 -9.90
C GLY A 29 8.38 -2.84 -9.30
N TRP A 30 7.78 -2.63 -8.13
CA TRP A 30 6.89 -3.61 -7.52
C TRP A 30 5.45 -3.43 -8.00
N ARG A 31 4.72 -4.54 -8.06
CA ARG A 31 3.27 -4.52 -8.17
C ARG A 31 2.68 -4.47 -6.76
N VAL A 32 1.88 -3.46 -6.45
CA VAL A 32 1.28 -3.29 -5.13
C VAL A 32 -0.23 -3.50 -5.20
N LYS A 33 -0.79 -4.17 -4.19
CA LYS A 33 -2.24 -4.24 -3.94
C LYS A 33 -2.52 -3.75 -2.53
N LEU A 34 -3.55 -2.93 -2.37
CA LEU A 34 -4.03 -2.47 -1.07
C LEU A 34 -5.33 -3.18 -0.73
N SER A 35 -5.44 -3.69 0.49
CA SER A 35 -6.65 -4.24 1.09
C SER A 35 -7.01 -3.40 2.31
N THR A 36 -8.28 -3.02 2.44
CA THR A 36 -8.79 -2.19 3.53
C THR A 36 -10.01 -2.84 4.18
N ASP A 37 -10.28 -2.50 5.43
CA ASP A 37 -11.37 -3.01 6.27
C ASP A 37 -12.61 -2.11 6.29
N ALA A 38 -12.87 -1.41 5.17
CA ALA A 38 -14.03 -0.55 4.96
C ALA A 38 -14.78 -0.93 3.68
#